data_AF-A0AA36J072-F1
#
_entry.id   AF-A0AA36J072-F1
#
_cell.length_a   1.000
_cell.length_b   1.000
_cell.length_c   1.000
_cell.angle_alpha   90.00
_cell.angle_beta   90.00
_cell.angle_gamma   90.00
#
_symmetry.space_group_name_H-M   'P 1'
#
loop_
_entity.id
_entity.type
_entity.pdbx_description
1 polymer ?
#
loop_
_entity_poly.entity_id
_entity_poly.type
_entity_poly.pdbx_seq_one_letter_code
_entity_poly.pdbx_strand_id
1 'polypeptide(L)'
;MVEGLSELVAFAGISVPARAKFVGRFLATTTFGALTFGLVCGQLGVMLALGPLVPFMLGAWTGYSLSVVSFWRSEVANALSHAQHYPRLLEYAIRTEFKWAQLPQDVGPDRLEKWARSSVAALSWCILASLSCQPMIEEHQEEKRKERLENADTSE
;
A
#
# COMPACT_ATOMS: atom_id res chain seq x y z
N MET A 1 8.54 22.73 8.80
CA MET A 1 7.91 22.64 7.45
C MET A 1 7.36 21.24 7.16
N VAL A 2 8.00 20.17 7.65
CA VAL A 2 7.51 18.78 7.54
C VAL A 2 6.28 18.50 8.44
N GLU A 3 6.18 19.13 9.61
CA GLU A 3 5.06 18.93 10.55
C GLU A 3 3.72 19.43 10.01
N GLY A 4 3.70 20.56 9.30
CA GLY A 4 2.47 21.09 8.68
C GLY A 4 1.94 20.22 7.53
N LEU A 5 2.82 19.49 6.83
CA LEU A 5 2.41 18.47 5.85
C LEU A 5 1.84 17.23 6.56
N SER A 6 2.38 16.87 7.72
CA SER A 6 1.88 15.75 8.52
C SER A 6 0.50 16.04 9.11
N GLU A 7 0.24 17.26 9.57
CA GLU A 7 -1.10 17.69 10.02
C GLU A 7 -2.11 17.80 8.87
N LEU A 8 -1.71 18.31 7.70
CA LEU A 8 -2.59 18.33 6.52
C LEU A 8 -2.88 16.92 5.99
N VAL A 9 -1.91 16.00 6.06
CA VAL A 9 -2.10 14.58 5.73
C VAL A 9 -2.95 13.87 6.79
N ALA A 10 -2.85 14.25 8.06
CA ALA A 10 -3.72 13.73 9.13
C ALA A 10 -5.16 14.25 8.99
N PHE A 11 -5.36 15.53 8.68
CA PHE A 11 -6.67 16.15 8.51
C PHE A 11 -7.37 15.72 7.20
N ALA A 12 -6.61 15.58 6.11
CA ALA A 12 -7.08 14.92 4.89
C ALA A 12 -7.25 13.40 5.10
N GLY A 13 -6.52 12.82 6.05
CA GLY A 13 -6.58 11.41 6.39
C GLY A 13 -7.95 10.94 6.88
N ILE A 14 -8.76 11.84 7.43
CA ILE A 14 -10.10 11.55 7.98
C ILE A 14 -11.18 11.57 6.87
N SER A 15 -11.00 12.34 5.80
CA SER A 15 -12.02 12.53 4.75
C SER A 15 -11.64 11.95 3.38
N VAL A 16 -10.37 11.60 3.16
CA VAL A 16 -9.90 11.05 1.89
C VAL A 16 -10.18 9.54 1.84
N PRO A 17 -11.00 9.05 0.89
CA PRO A 17 -11.30 7.63 0.78
C PRO A 17 -10.01 6.83 0.59
N ALA A 18 -9.94 5.62 1.15
CA ALA A 18 -8.77 4.74 1.09
C ALA A 18 -8.15 4.60 -0.31
N ARG A 19 -9.01 4.62 -1.34
CA ARG A 19 -8.62 4.58 -2.76
C ARG A 19 -7.78 5.79 -3.18
N ALA A 20 -8.09 6.99 -2.69
CA ALA A 20 -7.32 8.19 -2.99
C ALA A 20 -5.98 8.21 -2.22
N LYS A 21 -5.92 7.66 -1.00
CA LYS A 21 -4.64 7.44 -0.30
C LYS A 21 -3.73 6.47 -1.08
N PHE A 22 -4.29 5.38 -1.60
CA PHE A 22 -3.55 4.44 -2.45
C PHE A 22 -3.01 5.10 -3.71
N VAL A 23 -3.85 5.83 -4.45
CA VAL A 23 -3.42 6.56 -5.66
C VAL A 23 -2.37 7.60 -5.33
N GLY A 24 -2.51 8.33 -4.22
CA GLY A 24 -1.52 9.29 -3.75
C GLY A 24 -0.17 8.63 -3.44
N ARG A 25 -0.16 7.53 -2.68
CA ARG A 25 1.06 6.77 -2.37
C ARG A 25 1.71 6.19 -3.63
N PHE A 26 0.92 5.65 -4.54
CA PHE A 26 1.39 5.13 -5.81
C PHE A 26 2.05 6.22 -6.66
N LEU A 27 1.36 7.34 -6.86
CA LEU A 27 1.87 8.48 -7.63
C LEU A 27 3.16 9.03 -7.00
N ALA A 28 3.17 9.25 -5.69
CA ALA A 28 4.36 9.74 -4.99
C ALA A 28 5.56 8.78 -5.14
N THR A 29 5.35 7.48 -4.92
CA THR A 29 6.43 6.47 -4.96
C THR A 29 6.99 6.29 -6.38
N THR A 30 6.10 6.26 -7.37
CA THR A 30 6.49 6.02 -8.77
C THR A 30 7.14 7.26 -9.40
N THR A 31 6.62 8.46 -9.14
CA THR A 31 7.22 9.70 -9.62
C THR A 31 8.57 9.95 -8.97
N PHE A 32 8.68 9.76 -7.64
CA PHE A 32 9.95 9.92 -6.94
C PHE A 32 11.01 8.95 -7.46
N GLY A 33 10.65 7.67 -7.62
CA GLY A 33 11.56 6.65 -8.17
C GLY A 33 11.97 6.92 -9.62
N ALA A 34 11.02 7.34 -10.47
CA ALA A 34 11.31 7.72 -11.86
C ALA A 34 12.26 8.92 -11.93
N LEU A 35 12.02 9.95 -11.11
CA LEU A 35 12.87 11.14 -11.09
C LEU A 35 14.27 10.84 -10.53
N THR A 36 14.38 10.07 -9.45
CA THR A 36 15.71 9.73 -8.89
C THR A 36 16.54 8.93 -9.88
N PHE A 37 15.99 7.85 -10.46
CA PHE A 37 16.72 7.07 -11.46
C PHE A 37 16.99 7.87 -12.74
N GLY A 38 16.02 8.67 -13.21
CA GLY A 38 16.19 9.54 -14.37
C GLY A 38 17.33 10.53 -14.17
N LEU A 39 17.38 11.22 -13.03
CA LEU A 39 18.44 12.19 -12.72
C LEU A 39 19.82 11.53 -12.61
N VAL A 40 19.92 10.37 -11.95
CA VAL A 40 21.18 9.62 -11.85
C VAL A 40 21.68 9.17 -13.22
N CYS A 41 20.82 8.59 -14.05
CA CYS A 41 21.20 8.18 -15.41
C CYS A 41 21.50 9.37 -16.32
N GLY A 42 20.76 10.49 -16.18
CA GLY A 42 21.02 11.73 -16.92
C GLY A 42 22.39 12.31 -16.58
N GLN A 43 22.76 12.31 -15.30
CA GLN A 43 24.09 12.76 -14.85
C GLN A 43 25.21 11.88 -15.42
N LEU A 44 25.02 10.57 -15.46
CA LEU A 44 25.95 9.64 -16.13
C LEU A 44 26.01 9.87 -17.65
N GLY A 45 24.88 10.22 -18.27
CA GLY A 45 24.77 10.54 -19.69
C GLY A 45 25.62 11.73 -20.12
N VAL A 46 25.67 12.77 -19.28
CA VAL A 46 26.56 13.93 -19.49
C VAL A 46 28.03 13.50 -19.47
N MET A 47 28.40 12.58 -18.59
CA MET A 47 29.78 12.08 -18.49
C MET A 47 30.21 11.21 -19.69
N LEU A 48 29.27 10.59 -20.39
CA LEU A 48 29.53 9.65 -21.49
C LEU A 48 29.39 10.27 -22.90
N ALA A 49 29.28 11.61 -23.01
CA ALA A 49 29.12 12.35 -24.28
C ALA A 49 27.91 11.94 -25.15
N LEU A 50 26.99 11.12 -24.64
CA LEU A 50 25.74 10.71 -25.30
C LEU A 50 24.61 11.74 -25.14
N GLY A 51 24.88 12.83 -24.41
CA GLY A 51 23.90 13.85 -24.05
C GLY A 51 22.98 13.40 -22.90
N PRO A 52 22.40 14.35 -22.13
CA PRO A 52 21.65 14.03 -20.92
C PRO A 52 20.25 13.44 -21.18
N LEU A 53 19.65 13.74 -22.33
CA LEU A 53 18.22 13.49 -22.58
C LEU A 53 17.88 12.00 -22.71
N VAL A 54 18.63 11.26 -23.55
CA VAL A 54 18.35 9.84 -23.81
C VAL A 54 18.58 8.98 -22.55
N PRO A 55 19.69 9.14 -21.81
CA PRO A 55 19.92 8.42 -20.56
C PRO A 55 18.92 8.79 -19.47
N PHE A 56 18.48 10.05 -19.40
CA PHE A 56 17.41 10.46 -18.50
C PHE A 56 16.09 9.75 -18.80
N MET A 57 15.64 9.70 -20.06
CA MET A 57 14.38 9.04 -20.40
C MET A 57 14.42 7.53 -20.13
N LEU A 58 15.53 6.86 -20.46
CA LEU A 58 15.70 5.44 -20.18
C LEU A 58 15.78 5.17 -18.67
N GLY A 59 16.51 6.00 -17.92
CA GLY A 59 16.56 5.94 -16.46
C GLY A 59 15.19 6.17 -15.82
N ALA A 60 14.44 7.16 -16.28
CA ALA A 60 13.11 7.47 -15.77
C ALA A 60 12.10 6.35 -16.06
N TRP A 61 12.13 5.76 -17.26
CA TRP A 61 11.31 4.59 -17.60
C TRP A 61 11.63 3.42 -16.68
N THR A 62 12.90 3.04 -16.60
CA THR A 62 13.34 1.87 -15.82
C THR A 62 13.05 2.07 -14.34
N GLY A 63 13.31 3.27 -13.81
CA GLY A 63 12.94 3.67 -12.45
C GLY A 63 11.44 3.57 -12.21
N TYR A 64 10.61 4.11 -13.11
CA TYR A 64 9.16 4.00 -13.02
C TYR A 64 8.70 2.53 -12.98
N SER A 65 9.19 1.71 -13.91
CA SER A 65 8.83 0.29 -14.02
C SER A 65 9.24 -0.49 -12.77
N LEU A 66 10.44 -0.25 -12.25
CA LEU A 66 10.94 -0.86 -11.03
C LEU A 66 10.10 -0.44 -9.81
N SER A 67 9.79 0.85 -9.69
CA SER A 67 8.97 1.39 -8.61
C SER A 67 7.55 0.84 -8.62
N VAL A 68 6.92 0.70 -9.80
CA VAL A 68 5.59 0.08 -9.93
C VAL A 68 5.61 -1.37 -9.46
N VAL A 69 6.61 -2.16 -9.89
CA VAL A 69 6.73 -3.57 -9.50
C VAL A 69 7.01 -3.72 -8.00
N SER A 70 7.90 -2.89 -7.45
CA SER A 70 8.21 -2.88 -6.02
C SER A 70 6.98 -2.52 -5.19
N PHE A 71 6.27 -1.46 -5.59
CA PHE A 71 5.03 -1.04 -4.94
C PHE A 71 3.97 -2.14 -5.00
N TRP A 72 3.73 -2.74 -6.16
CA TRP A 72 2.79 -3.85 -6.30
C TRP A 72 3.14 -5.02 -5.37
N ARG A 73 4.42 -5.44 -5.33
CA ARG A 73 4.88 -6.52 -4.43
C ARG A 73 4.67 -6.19 -2.96
N SER A 74 4.93 -4.94 -2.56
CA SER A 74 4.68 -4.50 -1.19
C SER A 74 3.19 -4.55 -0.83
N GLU A 75 2.32 -4.10 -1.73
CA GLU A 75 0.87 -4.12 -1.50
C GLU A 75 0.32 -5.55 -1.48
N VAL A 76 0.84 -6.45 -2.33
CA VAL A 76 0.53 -7.89 -2.27
C VAL A 76 0.91 -8.45 -0.90
N ALA A 77 2.14 -8.19 -0.44
CA ALA A 77 2.62 -8.71 0.83
C ALA A 77 1.78 -8.19 2.01
N ASN A 78 1.43 -6.90 1.99
CA ASN A 78 0.56 -6.29 3.00
C ASN A 78 -0.84 -6.93 2.96
N ALA A 79 -1.45 -7.08 1.79
CA ALA A 79 -2.77 -7.67 1.66
C ALA A 79 -2.81 -9.13 2.16
N LEU A 80 -1.78 -9.92 1.85
CA LEU A 80 -1.64 -11.29 2.35
C LEU A 80 -1.43 -11.33 3.86
N SER A 81 -0.61 -10.43 4.41
CA SER A 81 -0.43 -10.30 5.86
C SER A 81 -1.75 -9.96 6.57
N HIS A 82 -2.54 -9.03 6.02
CA HIS A 82 -3.86 -8.70 6.55
C HIS A 82 -4.84 -9.86 6.42
N ALA A 83 -4.79 -10.62 5.33
CA ALA A 83 -5.61 -11.82 5.16
C ALA A 83 -5.30 -12.89 6.22
N GLN A 84 -4.04 -13.01 6.65
CA GLN A 84 -3.65 -13.94 7.71
C GLN A 84 -4.07 -13.47 9.11
N HIS A 85 -3.87 -12.18 9.43
CA HIS A 85 -4.12 -11.66 10.78
C HIS A 85 -5.58 -11.27 11.03
N TYR A 86 -6.29 -10.79 10.00
CA TYR A 86 -7.66 -10.29 10.10
C TYR A 86 -8.58 -10.84 8.98
N PRO A 87 -8.68 -12.18 8.83
CA PRO A 87 -9.41 -12.80 7.72
C PRO A 87 -10.89 -12.42 7.67
N ARG A 88 -11.54 -12.32 8.84
CA ARG A 88 -12.96 -11.97 8.95
C ARG A 88 -13.27 -10.53 8.53
N LEU A 89 -12.36 -9.60 8.87
CA LEU A 89 -12.52 -8.20 8.50
C LEU A 89 -12.37 -8.04 6.99
N LEU A 90 -11.36 -8.71 6.41
CA LEU A 90 -11.13 -8.70 4.97
C LEU A 90 -12.28 -9.37 4.21
N GLU A 91 -12.81 -10.49 4.71
CA GLU A 91 -14.01 -11.13 4.15
C GLU A 91 -15.19 -10.17 4.09
N TYR A 92 -15.46 -9.48 5.20
CA TYR A 92 -16.56 -8.53 5.29
C TYR A 92 -16.39 -7.37 4.29
N ALA A 93 -15.18 -6.82 4.16
CA ALA A 93 -14.89 -5.78 3.17
C ALA A 93 -15.05 -6.26 1.73
N ILE A 94 -14.58 -7.47 1.41
CA ILE A 94 -14.75 -8.02 0.06
C ILE A 94 -16.23 -8.25 -0.25
N ARG A 95 -17.01 -8.81 0.68
CA ARG A 95 -18.46 -9.04 0.48
C ARG A 95 -19.25 -7.74 0.33
N THR A 96 -18.87 -6.69 1.05
CA THR A 96 -19.55 -5.39 1.01
C THR A 96 -19.20 -4.59 -0.26
N GLU A 97 -17.93 -4.56 -0.66
CA GLU A 97 -17.49 -3.82 -1.85
C GLU A 97 -17.65 -4.59 -3.17
N PHE A 98 -17.48 -5.92 -3.14
CA PHE A 98 -17.43 -6.77 -4.33
C PHE A 98 -18.43 -7.92 -4.24
N LYS A 99 -19.73 -7.60 -4.31
CA LYS A 99 -20.84 -8.59 -4.26
C LYS A 99 -20.76 -9.72 -5.29
N TRP A 100 -19.97 -9.53 -6.35
CA TRP A 100 -19.77 -10.44 -7.47
C TRP A 100 -18.50 -11.31 -7.31
N ALA A 101 -17.67 -11.04 -6.31
CA ALA A 101 -16.53 -11.88 -5.99
C ALA A 101 -17.01 -13.17 -5.33
N GLN A 102 -16.70 -14.33 -5.93
CA GLN A 102 -17.02 -15.64 -5.35
C GLN A 102 -16.01 -15.95 -4.23
N LEU A 103 -16.36 -15.57 -2.99
CA LEU A 103 -15.57 -15.97 -1.82
C LEU A 103 -15.90 -17.40 -1.40
N PRO A 104 -14.92 -18.15 -0.86
CA PRO A 104 -15.18 -19.41 -0.20
C PRO A 104 -16.10 -19.20 1.02
N GLN A 105 -17.04 -20.13 1.26
CA GLN A 105 -18.03 -20.05 2.34
C GLN A 105 -17.44 -20.12 3.76
N ASP A 106 -16.18 -20.51 3.90
CA ASP A 106 -15.51 -20.74 5.18
C ASP A 106 -14.10 -20.13 5.11
N VAL A 107 -14.02 -18.87 5.54
CA VAL A 107 -12.85 -18.00 5.37
C VAL A 107 -11.92 -18.13 6.58
N GLY A 108 -11.09 -19.17 6.54
CA GLY A 108 -9.89 -19.28 7.38
C GLY A 108 -8.71 -18.50 6.79
N PRO A 109 -7.68 -18.17 7.60
CA PRO A 109 -6.51 -17.42 7.14
C PRO A 109 -5.82 -18.09 5.93
N ASP A 110 -5.60 -19.41 6.00
CA ASP A 110 -4.94 -20.16 4.92
C ASP A 110 -5.78 -20.25 3.65
N ARG A 111 -7.11 -20.32 3.79
CA ARG A 111 -8.03 -20.41 2.64
C ARG A 111 -8.16 -19.09 1.93
N LEU A 112 -8.21 -17.98 2.67
CA LEU A 112 -8.27 -16.64 2.11
C LEU A 112 -6.98 -16.30 1.35
N GLU A 113 -5.82 -16.63 1.93
CA GLU A 113 -4.53 -16.49 1.25
C GLU A 113 -4.48 -17.33 -0.03
N LYS A 114 -4.89 -18.60 0.04
CA LYS A 114 -4.89 -19.48 -1.13
C LYS A 114 -5.81 -18.97 -2.23
N TRP A 115 -6.98 -18.43 -1.87
CA TRP A 115 -7.91 -17.80 -2.80
C TRP A 115 -7.31 -16.53 -3.41
N ALA A 116 -6.69 -15.66 -2.60
CA ALA A 116 -6.02 -14.46 -3.09
C ALA A 116 -4.95 -14.79 -4.12
N ARG A 117 -4.17 -15.86 -3.91
CA ARG A 117 -3.14 -16.33 -4.85
C ARG A 117 -3.69 -17.05 -6.09
N SER A 118 -4.96 -17.43 -6.11
CA SER A 118 -5.55 -18.21 -7.21
C SER A 118 -5.69 -17.43 -8.52
N SER A 119 -5.88 -16.11 -8.44
CA SER A 119 -6.03 -15.26 -9.61
C SER A 119 -5.59 -13.83 -9.34
N VAL A 120 -5.16 -13.12 -10.40
CA VAL A 120 -4.81 -11.70 -10.31
C VAL A 120 -6.02 -10.84 -9.90
N ALA A 121 -7.23 -11.24 -10.31
CA ALA A 121 -8.46 -10.56 -9.91
C ALA A 121 -8.73 -10.71 -8.40
N ALA A 122 -8.67 -11.93 -7.86
CA ALA A 122 -8.83 -12.19 -6.44
C ALA A 122 -7.78 -11.45 -5.61
N LEU A 123 -6.52 -11.46 -6.06
CA LEU A 123 -5.44 -10.73 -5.44
C LEU A 123 -5.69 -9.21 -5.43
N SER A 124 -6.16 -8.67 -6.55
CA SER A 124 -6.51 -7.25 -6.67
C SER A 124 -7.65 -6.87 -5.74
N TRP A 125 -8.67 -7.73 -5.60
CA TRP A 125 -9.77 -7.51 -4.64
C TRP A 125 -9.29 -7.59 -3.20
N CYS A 126 -8.39 -8.53 -2.87
CA CYS A 126 -7.76 -8.58 -1.55
C CYS A 126 -6.95 -7.31 -1.24
N ILE A 127 -6.19 -6.80 -2.20
CA ILE A 127 -5.46 -5.53 -2.04
C ILE A 127 -6.46 -4.39 -1.78
N LEU A 128 -7.49 -4.25 -2.62
CA LEU A 128 -8.49 -3.19 -2.47
C LEU A 128 -9.23 -3.26 -1.13
N ALA A 129 -9.64 -4.47 -0.72
CA ALA A 129 -10.27 -4.69 0.58
C ALA A 129 -9.30 -4.43 1.74
N SER A 130 -8.02 -4.78 1.61
CA SER A 130 -7.03 -4.51 2.66
C SER A 130 -6.83 -3.00 2.84
N LEU A 131 -6.88 -2.24 1.76
CA LEU A 131 -6.77 -0.78 1.78
C LEU A 131 -8.00 -0.13 2.41
N SER A 132 -9.21 -0.65 2.17
CA SER A 132 -10.41 -0.12 2.81
C SER A 132 -10.54 -0.50 4.28
N CYS A 133 -10.00 -1.66 4.67
CA CYS A 133 -9.91 -2.09 6.07
C CYS A 133 -8.78 -1.42 6.85
N GLN A 134 -7.75 -0.90 6.18
CA GLN A 134 -6.57 -0.31 6.81
C GLN A 134 -6.91 0.68 7.95
N PRO A 135 -7.82 1.66 7.80
CA PRO A 135 -8.16 2.57 8.90
C PRO A 135 -8.78 1.85 10.11
N MET A 136 -9.64 0.84 9.90
CA MET A 136 -10.21 0.07 11.01
C MET A 136 -9.15 -0.79 11.72
N ILE A 137 -8.16 -1.30 10.97
CA ILE A 137 -7.06 -2.07 11.55
C ILE A 137 -6.16 -1.15 12.38
N GLU A 138 -5.84 0.03 11.88
CA GLU A 138 -5.05 1.04 12.59
C GLU A 138 -5.76 1.48 13.88
N GLU A 139 -7.05 1.80 13.81
CA GLU A 139 -7.86 2.16 14.99
C GLU A 139 -7.88 1.03 16.03
N HIS A 140 -8.08 -0.22 15.60
CA HIS A 140 -8.07 -1.37 16.50
C HIS A 140 -6.69 -1.66 17.12
N GLN A 141 -5.61 -1.31 16.42
CA GLN A 141 -4.25 -1.42 16.95
C GLN A 141 -3.93 -0.29 17.93
N GLU A 142 -4.38 0.93 17.66
CA GLU A 142 -4.22 2.07 18.56
C GLU A 142 -4.98 1.87 19.88
N GLU A 143 -6.21 1.35 19.82
CA GLU A 143 -7.01 1.03 21.00
C GLU A 143 -6.28 0.01 21.88
N LYS A 144 -5.83 -1.11 21.31
CA LYS A 144 -5.02 -2.12 22.02
C LYS A 144 -3.72 -1.56 22.58
N ARG A 145 -3.13 -0.57 21.92
CA ARG A 145 -1.90 0.07 22.40
C ARG A 145 -2.17 0.95 23.62
N LYS A 146 -3.27 1.71 23.62
CA LYS A 146 -3.71 2.53 24.75
C LYS A 146 -4.04 1.66 25.96
N GLU A 147 -4.79 0.58 25.77
CA GLU A 147 -5.11 -0.38 26.84
C GLU A 147 -3.86 -0.99 27.48
N ARG A 148 -2.82 -1.29 26.70
CA ARG A 148 -1.55 -1.80 27.25
C ARG A 148 -0.79 -0.77 28.07
N LEU A 149 -0.88 0.50 27.71
CA LEU A 149 -0.22 1.59 28.43
C LEU A 149 -0.97 1.88 29.74
N GLU A 150 -2.30 1.94 29.71
CA GLU A 150 -3.13 2.15 30.91
C GLU A 150 -2.96 1.01 31.93
N ASN A 151 -2.88 -0.24 31.48
CA ASN A 151 -2.60 -1.39 32.34
C ASN A 151 -1.16 -1.42 32.88
N ALA A 152 -0.20 -0.81 32.18
CA ALA A 152 1.17 -0.67 32.67
C ALA A 152 1.26 0.39 33.77
N ASP A 153 0.55 1.52 33.63
CA ASP A 153 0.51 2.60 34.61
C ASP A 153 -0.28 2.23 35.90
N THR A 154 -1.22 1.29 35.84
CA THR A 154 -1.94 0.79 37.05
C THR A 154 -1.16 -0.26 37.85
N SER A 155 0.00 -0.70 37.34
CA SER A 155 0.84 -1.72 37.97
C SER A 155 2.01 -1.14 38.79
N GLU A 156 2.11 0.19 38.91
CA GLU A 156 3.00 0.93 39.82
C GLU A 156 2.23 1.51 41.02
#